data_AF-A0A933E1Z2-F1
#
_entry.id   AF-A0A933E1Z2-F1
#
_cell.length_a   1.000
_cell.length_b   1.000
_cell.length_c   1.000
_cell.angle_alpha   90.00
_cell.angle_beta   90.00
_cell.angle_gamma   90.00
#
_symmetry.space_group_name_H-M   'P 1'
#
loop_
_entity.id
_entity.type
_entity.pdbx_description
1 polymer ?
#
loop_
_entity_poly.entity_id
_entity_poly.type
_entity_poly.pdbx_seq_one_letter_code
_entity_poly.pdbx_strand_id
1 'polypeptide(L)'
;MKKINNVLKAVVVFFIVACSGGEKNLKLSGTLEYTEHAVGARVAGRVDNILIEEGHDVKKGQQLATLDRYAQAKRDHERLVKLFKQGGATEQAVEQAKLSVDDQEVVAPVDGVVLVKLHEAGEIVPAGGPIAVVGDDRKPWVRVYVSEDRVSRVHLQQEVTLRFDGTTHDVKGRITYISPKAEFTPRNVQTSEERVNQTFAVKIAVDDPERTLKPGVSADVVLSLE
;
A
#
# COMPACT_ATOMS: atom_id res chain seq x y z
N MET A 1 -48.56 -69.28 31.49
CA MET A 1 -48.36 -67.82 31.60
C MET A 1 -46.94 -67.51 32.08
N LYS A 2 -46.01 -67.20 31.16
CA LYS A 2 -45.08 -66.05 31.20
C LYS A 2 -44.12 -66.16 30.00
N LYS A 3 -44.01 -65.03 29.29
CA LYS A 3 -43.42 -64.79 27.97
C LYS A 3 -41.87 -64.70 28.08
N ILE A 4 -41.10 -65.21 27.09
CA ILE A 4 -40.35 -64.46 26.03
C ILE A 4 -39.30 -63.48 26.64
N ASN A 5 -37.97 -63.51 26.38
CA ASN A 5 -37.33 -63.31 25.08
C ASN A 5 -35.79 -63.54 25.06
N ASN A 6 -35.28 -63.94 23.90
CA ASN A 6 -33.90 -63.84 23.41
C ASN A 6 -33.61 -62.41 22.91
N VAL A 7 -32.46 -61.80 23.23
CA VAL A 7 -31.80 -60.73 22.42
C VAL A 7 -30.29 -60.73 22.77
N LEU A 8 -29.44 -61.40 21.98
CA LEU A 8 -28.59 -60.88 20.91
C LEU A 8 -27.58 -59.79 21.35
N LYS A 9 -26.30 -60.17 21.29
CA LYS A 9 -25.11 -59.36 21.54
C LYS A 9 -25.00 -58.22 20.52
N ALA A 10 -24.88 -56.98 20.99
CA ALA A 10 -24.47 -55.84 20.16
C ALA A 10 -23.15 -55.28 20.72
N VAL A 11 -22.04 -55.66 20.09
CA VAL A 11 -20.75 -54.99 20.25
C VAL A 11 -20.82 -53.71 19.42
N VAL A 12 -20.98 -52.58 20.08
CA VAL A 12 -20.91 -51.25 19.45
C VAL A 12 -19.44 -50.92 19.28
N VAL A 13 -18.90 -51.16 18.08
CA VAL A 13 -17.63 -50.60 17.63
C VAL A 13 -17.87 -49.11 17.40
N PHE A 14 -17.40 -48.28 18.33
CA PHE A 14 -17.40 -46.83 18.19
C PHE A 14 -16.33 -46.46 17.16
N PHE A 15 -16.70 -46.44 15.88
CA PHE A 15 -15.88 -45.87 14.82
C PHE A 15 -15.76 -44.37 15.11
N ILE A 16 -14.61 -43.96 15.64
CA ILE A 16 -14.22 -42.55 15.72
C ILE A 16 -14.07 -42.11 14.26
N VAL A 17 -15.14 -41.56 13.68
CA VAL A 17 -15.03 -40.78 12.47
C VAL A 17 -14.35 -39.47 12.89
N ALA A 18 -13.03 -39.47 12.79
CA ALA A 18 -12.27 -38.25 12.73
C ALA A 18 -12.71 -37.53 11.44
N CYS A 19 -13.68 -36.62 11.58
CA CYS A 19 -13.94 -35.61 10.57
C CYS A 19 -12.69 -34.72 10.50
N SER A 20 -11.68 -35.13 9.73
CA SER A 20 -10.70 -34.19 9.18
C SER A 20 -11.38 -33.42 8.04
N GLY A 21 -12.42 -32.65 8.39
CA GLY A 21 -12.96 -31.65 7.48
C GLY A 21 -11.91 -30.56 7.36
N GLY A 22 -10.96 -30.72 6.43
CA GLY A 22 -10.04 -29.64 6.10
C GLY A 22 -10.85 -28.39 5.79
N GLU A 23 -10.59 -27.31 6.51
CA GLU A 23 -11.24 -26.02 6.23
C GLU A 23 -10.99 -25.66 4.76
N LYS A 24 -12.03 -25.75 3.93
CA LYS A 24 -11.96 -25.39 2.51
C LYS A 24 -11.71 -23.89 2.30
N ASN A 25 -12.01 -23.07 3.31
CA ASN A 25 -11.84 -21.63 3.24
C ASN A 25 -10.97 -21.17 4.41
N LEU A 26 -9.89 -20.48 4.08
CA LEU A 26 -9.04 -19.75 5.00
C LEU A 26 -9.61 -18.34 5.19
N LYS A 27 -9.92 -18.00 6.43
CA LYS A 27 -10.32 -16.64 6.82
C LYS A 27 -9.13 -15.94 7.45
N LEU A 28 -8.79 -14.76 6.94
CA LEU A 28 -7.71 -13.92 7.42
C LEU A 28 -8.24 -12.51 7.62
N SER A 29 -7.54 -11.72 8.42
CA SER A 29 -7.80 -10.29 8.51
C SER A 29 -6.52 -9.54 8.13
N GLY A 30 -6.69 -8.43 7.45
CA GLY A 30 -5.61 -7.58 6.98
C GLY A 30 -6.03 -6.12 6.98
N THR A 31 -5.14 -5.28 6.47
CA THR A 31 -5.37 -3.85 6.34
C THR A 31 -5.09 -3.41 4.92
N LEU A 32 -5.95 -2.55 4.38
CA LEU A 32 -5.72 -1.90 3.10
C LEU A 32 -4.54 -0.93 3.21
N GLU A 33 -3.62 -1.01 2.27
CA GLU A 33 -2.45 -0.16 2.17
C GLU A 33 -2.34 0.40 0.75
N TYR A 34 -1.75 1.59 0.66
CA TYR A 34 -1.35 2.18 -0.61
C TYR A 34 0.15 2.01 -0.83
N THR A 35 0.58 2.15 -2.08
CA THR A 35 2.00 2.38 -2.33
C THR A 35 2.30 3.84 -2.02
N GLU A 36 3.05 4.09 -0.97
CA GLU A 36 3.42 5.43 -0.54
C GLU A 36 4.71 5.89 -1.22
N HIS A 37 4.67 7.12 -1.73
CA HIS A 37 5.81 7.80 -2.34
C HIS A 37 6.12 9.05 -1.53
N ALA A 38 7.21 9.00 -0.76
CA ALA A 38 7.77 10.18 -0.13
C ALA A 38 8.38 11.09 -1.22
N VAL A 39 7.82 12.28 -1.36
CA VAL A 39 8.22 13.26 -2.39
C VAL A 39 9.14 14.29 -1.75
N GLY A 40 10.43 14.20 -2.05
CA GLY A 40 11.46 15.05 -1.45
C GLY A 40 11.96 16.18 -2.34
N ALA A 41 12.52 17.21 -1.70
CA ALA A 41 13.24 18.28 -2.38
C ALA A 41 14.54 17.74 -3.00
N ARG A 42 14.87 18.15 -4.23
CA ARG A 42 16.13 17.72 -4.89
C ARG A 42 17.36 18.39 -4.29
N VAL A 43 17.18 19.62 -3.81
CA VAL A 43 18.23 20.44 -3.20
C VAL A 43 17.77 20.96 -1.85
N ALA A 44 18.72 21.37 -1.01
CA ALA A 44 18.40 22.02 0.25
C ALA A 44 17.93 23.47 -0.01
N GLY A 45 16.95 23.91 0.77
CA GLY A 45 16.40 25.26 0.64
C GLY A 45 15.32 25.56 1.66
N ARG A 46 14.81 26.80 1.64
CA ARG A 46 13.61 27.15 2.39
C ARG A 46 12.39 26.88 1.51
N VAL A 47 11.35 26.26 2.07
CA VAL A 47 10.08 26.10 1.38
C VAL A 47 9.43 27.48 1.23
N ASP A 48 9.17 27.89 -0.01
CA ASP A 48 8.52 29.18 -0.33
C ASP A 48 7.00 29.01 -0.29
N ASN A 49 6.49 28.05 -1.06
CA ASN A 49 5.05 27.76 -1.13
C ASN A 49 4.81 26.25 -1.08
N ILE A 50 3.72 25.86 -0.42
CA ILE A 50 3.11 24.53 -0.51
C ILE A 50 1.74 24.70 -1.16
N LEU A 51 1.50 23.96 -2.24
CA LEU A 51 0.32 24.09 -3.10
C LEU A 51 -0.68 22.95 -2.90
N ILE A 52 -0.51 22.17 -1.83
CA ILE A 52 -1.30 21.00 -1.52
C ILE A 52 -1.70 20.98 -0.05
N GLU A 53 -2.78 20.27 0.23
CA GLU A 53 -3.21 19.89 1.57
C GLU A 53 -3.44 18.38 1.62
N GLU A 54 -3.48 17.83 2.82
CA GLU A 54 -3.78 16.42 3.03
C GLU A 54 -5.18 16.08 2.49
N GLY A 55 -5.29 14.93 1.82
CA GLY A 55 -6.50 14.49 1.14
C GLY A 55 -6.71 15.07 -0.26
N HIS A 56 -5.87 15.98 -0.75
CA HIS A 56 -5.96 16.46 -2.14
C HIS A 56 -5.54 15.37 -3.14
N ASP A 57 -6.30 15.24 -4.22
CA ASP A 57 -5.86 14.50 -5.42
C ASP A 57 -4.73 15.25 -6.12
N VAL A 58 -3.70 14.51 -6.53
CA VAL A 58 -2.57 15.01 -7.30
C VAL A 58 -2.36 14.20 -8.57
N LYS A 59 -1.87 14.86 -9.62
CA LYS A 59 -1.44 14.21 -10.87
C LYS A 59 0.07 14.15 -10.97
N LYS A 60 0.59 13.13 -11.64
CA LYS A 60 2.01 13.01 -11.95
C LYS A 60 2.51 14.28 -12.64
N GLY A 61 3.58 14.86 -12.10
CA GLY A 61 4.17 16.12 -12.58
C GLY A 61 3.49 17.39 -12.05
N GLN A 62 2.42 17.28 -11.27
CA GLN A 62 1.80 18.43 -10.62
C GLN A 62 2.76 19.02 -9.58
N GLN A 63 2.91 20.34 -9.61
CA GLN A 63 3.66 21.10 -8.61
C GLN A 63 3.01 20.97 -7.23
N LEU A 64 3.77 20.45 -6.27
CA LEU A 64 3.35 20.29 -4.88
C LEU A 64 3.90 21.42 -4.01
N ALA A 65 5.16 21.79 -4.22
CA ALA A 65 5.81 22.85 -3.48
C ALA A 65 6.91 23.52 -4.30
N THR A 66 7.33 24.70 -3.83
CA THR A 66 8.45 25.47 -4.39
C THR A 66 9.41 25.86 -3.29
N LEU A 67 10.69 25.98 -3.64
CA LEU A 67 11.73 26.51 -2.77
C LEU A 67 11.97 28.00 -3.05
N ASP A 68 12.63 28.67 -2.11
CA ASP A 68 12.89 30.12 -2.08
C ASP A 68 13.52 30.70 -3.36
N ARG A 69 14.33 29.93 -4.09
CA ARG A 69 14.97 30.40 -5.33
C ARG A 69 14.17 30.08 -6.60
N TYR A 70 13.01 29.42 -6.50
CA TYR A 70 12.20 29.01 -7.65
C TYR A 70 11.86 30.17 -8.59
N ALA A 71 11.32 31.26 -8.04
CA ALA A 71 10.90 32.42 -8.84
C ALA A 71 12.09 33.07 -9.58
N GLN A 72 13.27 33.09 -8.97
CA GLN A 72 14.49 33.57 -9.62
C GLN A 72 14.92 32.63 -10.74
N ALA A 73 15.03 31.33 -10.45
CA ALA A 73 15.42 30.32 -11.43
C ALA A 73 14.50 30.34 -12.65
N LYS A 74 13.19 30.49 -12.43
CA LYS A 74 12.20 30.58 -13.50
C LYS A 74 12.40 31.81 -14.39
N ARG A 75 12.62 32.99 -13.80
CA ARG A 75 12.92 34.22 -14.56
C ARG A 75 14.21 34.09 -15.37
N ASP A 76 15.25 33.48 -14.79
CA ASP A 76 16.52 33.26 -15.48
C ASP A 76 16.39 32.30 -16.65
N HIS A 77 15.64 31.19 -16.48
CA HIS A 77 15.33 30.26 -17.55
C HIS A 77 14.54 30.95 -18.69
N GLU A 78 13.47 31.68 -18.37
CA GLU A 78 12.68 32.42 -19.36
C GLU A 78 13.51 33.45 -20.14
N ARG A 79 14.44 34.15 -19.45
CA ARG A 79 15.36 35.10 -20.08
C ARG A 79 16.30 34.40 -21.05
N LEU A 80 16.87 33.26 -20.68
CA LEU A 80 17.77 32.49 -21.54
C LEU A 80 17.04 31.88 -22.75
N VAL A 81 15.80 31.41 -22.57
CA VAL A 81 14.95 30.96 -23.69
C VAL A 81 14.74 32.09 -24.71
N LYS A 82 14.52 33.33 -24.25
CA LYS A 82 14.38 34.49 -25.15
C LYS A 82 15.67 34.81 -25.90
N LEU A 83 16.81 34.82 -25.19
CA LEU A 83 18.12 35.09 -25.79
C LEU A 83 18.52 34.00 -26.80
N PHE A 84 18.23 32.73 -26.50
CA PHE A 84 18.50 31.62 -27.40
C PHE A 84 17.76 31.77 -28.73
N LYS A 85 16.47 32.16 -28.69
CA LYS A 85 15.67 32.47 -29.89
C LYS A 85 16.23 33.63 -30.73
N GLN A 86 17.02 34.52 -30.11
CA GLN A 86 17.69 35.64 -30.75
C GLN A 86 19.14 35.33 -31.15
N GLY A 87 19.63 34.11 -30.92
CA GLY A 87 21.02 33.71 -31.17
C GLY A 87 22.03 34.20 -30.12
N GLY A 88 21.57 34.80 -29.02
CA GLY A 88 22.40 35.36 -27.95
C GLY A 88 22.72 34.42 -26.80
N ALA A 89 22.24 33.17 -26.84
CA ALA A 89 22.53 32.13 -25.85
C ALA A 89 22.68 30.77 -26.54
N THR A 90 23.28 29.81 -25.83
CA THR A 90 23.42 28.43 -26.28
C THR A 90 22.29 27.55 -25.72
N GLU A 91 21.99 26.45 -26.40
CA GLU A 91 21.01 25.45 -25.92
C GLU A 91 21.41 24.89 -24.55
N GLN A 92 22.72 24.62 -24.35
CA GLN A 92 23.26 24.18 -23.06
C GLN A 92 22.97 25.16 -21.92
N ALA A 93 23.03 26.47 -22.17
CA ALA A 93 22.69 27.47 -21.16
C ALA A 93 21.21 27.44 -20.78
N VAL A 94 20.32 27.21 -21.76
CA VAL A 94 18.88 27.06 -21.53
C VAL A 94 18.58 25.82 -20.70
N GLU A 95 19.18 24.67 -21.04
CA GLU A 95 19.00 23.42 -20.31
C GLU A 95 19.54 23.51 -18.87
N GLN A 96 20.71 24.13 -18.65
CA GLN A 96 21.23 24.33 -17.30
C GLN A 96 20.30 25.20 -16.44
N ALA A 97 19.70 26.23 -17.04
CA ALA A 97 18.73 27.07 -16.34
C ALA A 97 17.42 26.30 -16.05
N LYS A 98 17.00 25.42 -16.95
CA LYS A 98 15.85 24.54 -16.72
C LYS A 98 16.08 23.59 -15.55
N LEU A 99 17.23 22.93 -15.49
CA LEU A 99 17.60 22.10 -14.33
C LEU A 99 17.57 22.88 -13.03
N SER A 100 17.99 24.16 -13.07
CA SER A 100 17.92 25.03 -11.89
C SER A 100 16.48 25.34 -11.45
N VAL A 101 15.51 25.35 -12.36
CA VAL A 101 14.08 25.45 -12.02
C VAL A 101 13.59 24.13 -11.45
N ASP A 102 13.90 23.03 -12.14
CA ASP A 102 13.50 21.67 -11.80
C ASP A 102 14.03 21.24 -10.41
N ASP A 103 15.17 21.77 -9.97
CA ASP A 103 15.73 21.55 -8.62
C ASP A 103 14.98 22.31 -7.52
N GLN A 104 14.35 23.45 -7.86
CA GLN A 104 13.63 24.33 -6.94
C GLN A 104 12.12 24.03 -6.87
N GLU A 105 11.68 23.01 -7.59
CA GLU A 105 10.29 22.57 -7.63
C GLU A 105 10.17 21.14 -7.12
N VAL A 106 9.12 20.89 -6.34
CA VAL A 106 8.77 19.54 -5.86
C VAL A 106 7.49 19.14 -6.55
N VAL A 107 7.54 18.07 -7.34
CA VAL A 107 6.41 17.60 -8.17
C VAL A 107 5.98 16.18 -7.79
N ALA A 108 4.70 15.85 -7.99
CA ALA A 108 4.20 14.51 -7.71
C ALA A 108 4.83 13.47 -8.66
N PRO A 109 5.38 12.35 -8.16
CA PRO A 109 5.97 11.31 -9.01
C PRO A 109 4.92 10.42 -9.68
N VAL A 110 3.72 10.34 -9.09
CA VAL A 110 2.59 9.51 -9.52
C VAL A 110 1.28 10.28 -9.37
N ASP A 111 0.22 9.81 -10.02
CA ASP A 111 -1.13 10.22 -9.65
C ASP A 111 -1.50 9.55 -8.33
N GLY A 112 -2.25 10.23 -7.48
CA GLY A 112 -2.68 9.68 -6.20
C GLY A 112 -3.28 10.74 -5.29
N VAL A 113 -3.24 10.48 -3.99
CA VAL A 113 -3.73 11.38 -2.95
C VAL A 113 -2.60 11.77 -2.00
N VAL A 114 -2.59 13.02 -1.56
CA VAL A 114 -1.67 13.48 -0.51
C VAL A 114 -2.09 12.85 0.81
N LEU A 115 -1.26 11.97 1.35
CA LEU A 115 -1.50 11.30 2.63
C LEU A 115 -1.05 12.15 3.81
N VAL A 116 0.14 12.73 3.69
CA VAL A 116 0.77 13.51 4.77
C VAL A 116 1.51 14.70 4.18
N LYS A 117 1.34 15.86 4.80
CA LYS A 117 2.16 17.06 4.56
C LYS A 117 3.21 17.15 5.68
N LEU A 118 4.49 17.11 5.32
CA LEU A 118 5.60 16.98 6.30
C LEU A 118 6.28 18.30 6.64
N HIS A 119 6.06 19.34 5.84
CA HIS A 119 6.64 20.65 6.01
C HIS A 119 5.60 21.74 5.79
N GLU A 120 5.87 22.94 6.30
CA GLU A 120 5.10 24.15 6.04
C GLU A 120 5.94 25.21 5.32
N ALA A 121 5.26 26.20 4.72
CA ALA A 121 5.95 27.33 4.12
C ALA A 121 6.81 28.08 5.15
N GLY A 122 8.03 28.44 4.75
CA GLY A 122 9.02 29.08 5.61
C GLY A 122 9.98 28.13 6.31
N GLU A 123 9.71 26.83 6.35
CA GLU A 123 10.61 25.82 6.92
C GLU A 123 11.83 25.55 6.03
N ILE A 124 12.89 25.00 6.61
CA ILE A 124 14.10 24.61 5.90
C ILE A 124 14.09 23.10 5.71
N VAL A 125 14.32 22.67 4.48
CA VAL A 125 14.36 21.28 4.05
C VAL A 125 15.76 20.94 3.55
N PRO A 126 16.37 19.81 3.99
CA PRO A 126 17.61 19.32 3.42
C PRO A 126 17.40 18.69 2.04
N ALA A 127 18.46 18.54 1.26
CA ALA A 127 18.40 17.78 0.02
C ALA A 127 17.94 16.34 0.28
N GLY A 128 16.95 15.86 -0.47
CA GLY A 128 16.29 14.57 -0.29
C GLY A 128 15.24 14.55 0.83
N GLY A 129 15.06 15.63 1.59
CA GLY A 129 14.07 15.72 2.65
C GLY A 129 12.63 15.66 2.09
N PRO A 130 11.75 14.79 2.63
CA PRO A 130 10.40 14.61 2.13
C PRO A 130 9.48 15.80 2.48
N ILE A 131 8.87 16.44 1.49
CA ILE A 131 7.89 17.52 1.67
C ILE A 131 6.49 16.97 1.91
N ALA A 132 6.14 15.90 1.22
CA ALA A 132 4.84 15.26 1.33
C ALA A 132 4.93 13.76 1.02
N VAL A 133 3.93 13.00 1.44
CA VAL A 133 3.75 11.60 1.06
C VAL A 133 2.53 11.49 0.15
N VAL A 134 2.73 10.96 -1.05
CA VAL A 134 1.65 10.69 -2.02
C VAL A 134 1.38 9.19 -2.06
N GLY A 135 0.14 8.79 -1.79
CA GLY A 135 -0.30 7.40 -1.90
C GLY A 135 -0.91 7.13 -3.27
N ASP A 136 -0.44 6.09 -3.97
CA ASP A 136 -1.09 5.58 -5.19
C ASP A 136 -2.34 4.77 -4.81
N ASP A 137 -3.50 5.40 -4.95
CA ASP A 137 -4.81 4.85 -4.62
C ASP A 137 -5.48 4.10 -5.79
N ARG A 138 -4.79 3.98 -6.94
CA ARG A 138 -5.29 3.22 -8.10
C ARG A 138 -4.95 1.75 -8.03
N LYS A 139 -3.98 1.40 -7.19
CA LYS A 139 -3.51 0.02 -6.99
C LYS A 139 -3.43 -0.30 -5.49
N PRO A 140 -4.56 -0.20 -4.76
CA PRO A 140 -4.58 -0.57 -3.36
C PRO A 140 -4.34 -2.07 -3.20
N TRP A 141 -3.77 -2.44 -2.06
CA TRP A 141 -3.52 -3.83 -1.74
C TRP A 141 -3.70 -4.09 -0.26
N VAL A 142 -4.08 -5.31 0.10
CA VAL A 142 -4.24 -5.76 1.48
C VAL A 142 -3.09 -6.66 1.85
N ARG A 143 -2.47 -6.42 3.01
CA ARG A 143 -1.50 -7.33 3.62
C ARG A 143 -2.21 -8.28 4.57
N VAL A 144 -2.03 -9.58 4.36
CA VAL A 144 -2.45 -10.63 5.31
C VAL A 144 -1.28 -11.53 5.68
N TYR A 145 -1.38 -12.22 6.81
CA TYR A 145 -0.37 -13.16 7.28
C TYR A 145 -0.94 -14.58 7.28
N VAL A 146 -0.31 -15.48 6.53
CA VAL A 146 -0.70 -16.89 6.42
C VAL A 146 0.30 -17.75 7.19
N SER A 147 -0.18 -18.68 8.01
CA SER A 147 0.69 -19.59 8.76
C SER A 147 1.42 -20.60 7.85
N GLU A 148 2.59 -21.05 8.26
CA GLU A 148 3.43 -22.00 7.51
C GLU A 148 2.70 -23.28 7.08
N ASP A 149 1.82 -23.82 7.93
CA ASP A 149 1.02 -25.02 7.64
C ASP A 149 -0.02 -24.82 6.52
N ARG A 150 -0.35 -23.56 6.19
CA ARG A 150 -1.35 -23.21 5.19
C ARG A 150 -0.78 -22.52 3.96
N VAL A 151 0.37 -21.85 4.06
CA VAL A 151 0.96 -21.06 2.96
C VAL A 151 1.24 -21.91 1.72
N SER A 152 1.61 -23.18 1.88
CA SER A 152 1.88 -24.11 0.77
C SER A 152 0.67 -24.38 -0.13
N ARG A 153 -0.55 -24.09 0.33
CA ARG A 153 -1.81 -24.21 -0.43
C ARG A 153 -2.24 -22.88 -1.05
N VAL A 154 -1.51 -21.80 -0.78
CA VAL A 154 -1.79 -20.46 -1.31
C VAL A 154 -0.93 -20.25 -2.54
N HIS A 155 -1.54 -19.86 -3.66
CA HIS A 155 -0.87 -19.70 -4.94
C HIS A 155 -0.95 -18.26 -5.44
N LEU A 156 0.05 -17.85 -6.22
CA LEU A 156 0.01 -16.58 -6.94
C LEU A 156 -1.17 -16.57 -7.93
N GLN A 157 -1.70 -15.38 -8.19
CA GLN A 157 -2.83 -15.13 -9.09
C GLN A 157 -4.18 -15.74 -8.63
N GLN A 158 -4.22 -16.36 -7.45
CA GLN A 158 -5.44 -16.90 -6.87
C GLN A 158 -6.43 -15.78 -6.51
N GLU A 159 -7.71 -16.02 -6.78
CA GLU A 159 -8.79 -15.09 -6.47
C GLU A 159 -9.15 -15.14 -4.99
N VAL A 160 -9.44 -13.97 -4.44
CA VAL A 160 -9.86 -13.79 -3.05
C VAL A 160 -11.07 -12.88 -2.97
N THR A 161 -11.93 -13.18 -2.01
CA THR A 161 -13.04 -12.31 -1.64
C THR A 161 -12.64 -11.50 -0.43
N LEU A 162 -12.71 -10.18 -0.54
CA LEU A 162 -12.46 -9.25 0.55
C LEU A 162 -13.77 -8.60 0.99
N ARG A 163 -13.87 -8.34 2.29
CA ARG A 163 -14.93 -7.52 2.86
C ARG A 163 -14.29 -6.46 3.74
N PHE A 164 -14.50 -5.20 3.39
CA PHE A 164 -13.95 -4.06 4.14
C PHE A 164 -14.94 -3.58 5.19
N ASP A 165 -14.42 -3.18 6.34
CA ASP A 165 -15.23 -2.55 7.38
C ASP A 165 -15.88 -1.27 6.83
N GLY A 166 -17.20 -1.16 7.00
CA GLY A 166 -17.99 -0.03 6.46
C GLY A 166 -18.53 -0.24 5.04
N THR A 167 -18.20 -1.34 4.37
CA THR A 167 -18.79 -1.72 3.08
C THR A 167 -19.83 -2.83 3.23
N THR A 168 -20.89 -2.81 2.43
CA THR A 168 -21.94 -3.85 2.43
C THR A 168 -21.71 -4.94 1.40
N HIS A 169 -20.84 -4.71 0.43
CA HIS A 169 -20.58 -5.61 -0.70
C HIS A 169 -19.18 -6.21 -0.62
N ASP A 170 -19.06 -7.42 -1.15
CA ASP A 170 -17.78 -8.11 -1.28
C ASP A 170 -16.99 -7.52 -2.45
N VAL A 171 -15.70 -7.28 -2.22
CA VAL A 171 -14.74 -6.78 -3.21
C VAL A 171 -13.87 -7.93 -3.65
N LYS A 172 -13.60 -8.03 -4.95
CA LYS A 172 -12.68 -9.04 -5.48
C LYS A 172 -11.24 -8.56 -5.40
N GLY A 173 -10.33 -9.51 -5.22
CA GLY A 173 -8.91 -9.24 -5.32
C GLY A 173 -8.15 -10.47 -5.78
N ARG A 174 -6.84 -10.30 -5.93
CA ARG A 174 -5.95 -11.34 -6.41
C ARG A 174 -4.62 -11.34 -5.66
N ILE A 175 -4.12 -12.52 -5.36
CA ILE A 175 -2.80 -12.66 -4.74
C ILE A 175 -1.71 -12.26 -5.75
N THR A 176 -0.94 -11.24 -5.41
CA THR A 176 0.15 -10.73 -6.27
C THR A 176 1.53 -11.01 -5.70
N TYR A 177 1.63 -11.29 -4.40
CA TYR A 177 2.89 -11.59 -3.75
C TYR A 177 2.68 -12.52 -2.56
N ILE A 178 3.58 -13.49 -2.42
CA ILE A 178 3.72 -14.36 -1.25
C ILE A 178 5.17 -14.22 -0.82
N SER A 179 5.42 -13.87 0.44
CA SER A 179 6.78 -13.70 0.94
C SER A 179 7.56 -15.01 0.81
N PRO A 180 8.81 -15.00 0.30
CA PRO A 180 9.65 -16.20 0.27
C PRO A 180 10.28 -16.51 1.63
N LYS A 181 10.13 -15.61 2.62
CA LYS A 181 10.69 -15.75 3.96
C LYS A 181 9.58 -15.67 4.99
N ALA A 182 9.64 -16.55 5.99
CA ALA A 182 8.82 -16.45 7.17
C ALA A 182 9.16 -15.18 7.96
N GLU A 183 8.13 -14.49 8.40
CA GLU A 183 8.17 -13.35 9.31
C GLU A 183 7.49 -13.75 10.62
N PHE A 184 7.93 -13.17 11.74
CA PHE A 184 7.16 -13.27 12.98
C PHE A 184 5.95 -12.37 12.86
N THR A 185 4.79 -12.82 13.33
CA THR A 185 3.61 -11.96 13.40
C THR A 185 3.95 -10.66 14.16
N PRO A 186 3.65 -9.48 13.59
CA PRO A 186 3.88 -8.22 14.29
C PRO A 186 2.82 -8.03 15.37
N ARG A 187 3.02 -8.64 16.54
CA ARG A 187 2.31 -8.29 17.79
C ARG A 187 3.30 -8.06 18.92
N ASN A 188 3.07 -7.01 19.71
CA ASN A 188 3.67 -6.84 21.03
C ASN A 188 3.03 -7.88 21.96
N VAL A 189 3.74 -8.98 22.22
CA VAL A 189 3.21 -10.12 22.96
C VAL A 189 3.56 -10.03 24.44
N GLN A 190 2.56 -10.12 25.32
CA GLN A 190 2.71 -10.10 26.78
C GLN A 190 2.52 -11.49 27.45
N THR A 191 2.51 -12.58 26.66
CA THR A 191 2.54 -13.96 27.19
C THR A 191 3.45 -14.88 26.37
N SER A 192 3.93 -15.97 27.00
CA SER A 192 5.01 -16.84 26.51
C SER A 192 4.64 -17.82 25.38
N GLU A 193 3.36 -17.99 25.06
CA GLU A 193 2.88 -18.93 24.01
C GLU A 193 2.52 -18.24 22.68
N GLU A 194 2.25 -16.93 22.70
CA GLU A 194 1.87 -16.17 21.50
C GLU A 194 3.07 -15.63 20.70
N ARG A 195 4.30 -15.87 21.19
CA ARG A 195 5.54 -15.63 20.44
C ARG A 195 5.93 -16.94 19.76
N VAL A 196 6.00 -16.94 18.42
CA VAL A 196 6.48 -18.02 17.53
C VAL A 196 5.37 -18.87 16.89
N ASN A 197 4.54 -18.25 16.04
CA ASN A 197 4.13 -18.89 14.79
C ASN A 197 4.80 -18.13 13.65
N GLN A 198 5.51 -18.85 12.79
CA GLN A 198 6.04 -18.30 11.55
C GLN A 198 4.88 -18.06 10.59
N THR A 199 4.77 -16.83 10.10
CA THR A 199 3.78 -16.46 9.10
C THR A 199 4.45 -15.89 7.86
N PHE A 200 3.76 -16.02 6.74
CA PHE A 200 4.19 -15.52 5.46
C PHE A 200 3.26 -14.37 5.08
N ALA A 201 3.85 -13.21 4.83
CA ALA A 201 3.11 -12.06 4.34
C ALA A 201 2.63 -12.34 2.92
N VAL A 202 1.33 -12.18 2.69
CA VAL A 202 0.69 -12.29 1.38
C VAL A 202 0.10 -10.93 1.05
N LYS A 203 0.41 -10.42 -0.16
CA LYS A 203 -0.21 -9.20 -0.67
C LYS A 203 -1.30 -9.55 -1.67
N ILE A 204 -2.45 -8.95 -1.45
CA ILE A 204 -3.64 -9.10 -2.27
C ILE A 204 -3.88 -7.76 -2.96
N ALA A 205 -3.80 -7.71 -4.28
CA ALA A 205 -4.26 -6.55 -5.03
C ALA A 205 -5.79 -6.49 -4.96
N VAL A 206 -6.33 -5.29 -4.75
CA VAL A 206 -7.77 -5.05 -4.58
C VAL A 206 -8.31 -4.31 -5.80
N ASP A 207 -9.43 -4.78 -6.34
CA ASP A 207 -10.10 -4.14 -7.46
C ASP A 207 -11.05 -3.04 -6.92
N ASP A 208 -10.57 -1.81 -6.78
CA ASP A 208 -11.36 -0.63 -6.36
C ASP A 208 -11.40 0.45 -7.46
N PRO A 209 -12.21 0.27 -8.51
CA PRO A 209 -12.29 1.21 -9.63
C PRO A 209 -12.88 2.58 -9.24
N GLU A 210 -13.67 2.63 -8.16
CA GLU A 210 -14.32 3.86 -7.69
C GLU A 210 -13.43 4.68 -6.73
N ARG A 211 -12.26 4.14 -6.33
CA ARG A 211 -11.29 4.80 -5.42
C ARG A 211 -11.95 5.24 -4.10
N THR A 212 -12.78 4.37 -3.54
CA THR A 212 -13.55 4.66 -2.32
C THR A 212 -12.89 4.12 -1.06
N LEU A 213 -12.07 3.08 -1.20
CA LEU A 213 -11.36 2.46 -0.08
C LEU A 213 -10.21 3.37 0.34
N LYS A 214 -9.98 3.49 1.64
CA LYS A 214 -8.90 4.32 2.20
C LYS A 214 -7.84 3.45 2.88
N PRO A 215 -6.56 3.87 2.87
CA PRO A 215 -5.52 3.12 3.56
C PRO A 215 -5.82 3.09 5.06
N GLY A 216 -5.49 1.99 5.72
CA GLY A 216 -5.77 1.76 7.14
C GLY A 216 -7.11 1.06 7.42
N VAL A 217 -8.01 0.93 6.44
CA VAL A 217 -9.28 0.20 6.63
C VAL A 217 -9.01 -1.29 6.76
N SER A 218 -9.59 -1.90 7.80
CA SER A 218 -9.52 -3.36 8.02
C SER A 218 -10.33 -4.12 6.99
N ALA A 219 -9.82 -5.28 6.59
CA ALA A 219 -10.44 -6.16 5.63
C ALA A 219 -10.45 -7.60 6.14
N ASP A 220 -11.61 -8.23 6.10
CA ASP A 220 -11.72 -9.68 6.19
C ASP A 220 -11.49 -10.29 4.82
N VAL A 221 -10.60 -11.28 4.76
CA VAL A 221 -10.21 -11.96 3.53
C VAL A 221 -10.62 -13.42 3.62
N VAL A 222 -11.38 -13.87 2.64
CA VAL A 222 -11.75 -15.26 2.47
C VAL A 222 -11.04 -15.82 1.24
N LEU A 223 -10.16 -16.79 1.48
CA LEU A 223 -9.41 -17.52 0.47
C LEU A 223 -9.90 -18.97 0.43
N SER A 224 -10.34 -19.45 -0.72
CA SER A 224 -10.62 -20.88 -0.90
C SER A 224 -9.32 -21.64 -1.09
N LEU A 225 -9.03 -22.59 -0.20
CA LEU A 225 -7.86 -23.46 -0.30
C LEU A 225 -8.19 -24.62 -1.24
N GLU A 226 -7.37 -24.79 -2.27
CA GLU A 226 -7.39 -25.97 -3.16
C GLU A 226 -6.44 -27.06 -2.66
#